data_AF-A0A1F2Y2D8-F1
#
_entry.id   AF-A0A1F2Y2D8-F1
#
_cell.length_a   1.000
_cell.length_b   1.000
_cell.length_c   1.000
_cell.angle_alpha   90.00
_cell.angle_beta   90.00
_cell.angle_gamma   90.00
#
_symmetry.space_group_name_H-M   'P 1'
#
loop_
_entity.id
_entity.type
_entity.pdbx_description
1 polymer ?
#
loop_
_entity_poly.entity_id
_entity_poly.type
_entity_poly.pdbx_seq_one_letter_code
_entity_poly.pdbx_strand_id
1 'polypeptide(L)'
;MSIALSAMADQYNAAILAMGIPPEVMHRIVAMASGGMDTLPHNGAVITLLAVTGLTHKQSYKDIFAITIIKTIAVFVAIAAFTWFGIV
;
A
#
# COMPACT_ATOMS: atom_id res chain seq x y z
N MET A 1 -8.69 -6.01 -0.71
CA MET A 1 -7.85 -6.41 -1.85
C MET A 1 -8.51 -7.32 -2.86
N SER A 2 -9.23 -8.37 -2.46
CA SER A 2 -9.80 -9.34 -3.40
C SER A 2 -10.68 -8.72 -4.50
N ILE A 3 -11.60 -7.81 -4.15
CA ILE A 3 -12.58 -7.27 -5.13
C ILE A 3 -11.89 -6.42 -6.21
N ALA A 4 -11.03 -5.48 -5.81
CA ALA A 4 -10.32 -4.61 -6.74
C ALA A 4 -9.32 -5.37 -7.61
N LEU A 5 -8.61 -6.34 -7.02
CA LEU A 5 -7.66 -7.16 -7.77
C LEU A 5 -8.38 -8.07 -8.77
N SER A 6 -9.50 -8.68 -8.38
CA SER A 6 -10.33 -9.48 -9.30
C SER A 6 -10.93 -8.63 -10.42
N ALA A 7 -11.34 -7.39 -10.15
CA ALA A 7 -11.91 -6.50 -11.16
C ALA A 7 -10.89 -6.02 -12.21
N MET A 8 -9.61 -5.94 -11.84
CA MET A 8 -8.52 -5.45 -12.71
C MET A 8 -7.54 -6.55 -13.13
N ALA A 9 -7.87 -7.82 -12.84
CA ALA A 9 -6.96 -8.95 -13.02
C ALA A 9 -6.50 -9.09 -14.47
N ASP A 10 -7.41 -8.96 -15.43
CA ASP A 10 -7.11 -9.13 -16.85
C ASP A 10 -6.15 -8.05 -17.35
N GLN A 11 -6.34 -6.78 -16.97
CA GLN A 11 -5.42 -5.70 -17.34
C GLN A 11 -4.04 -5.89 -16.71
N TYR A 12 -3.98 -6.28 -15.44
CA TYR A 12 -2.70 -6.49 -14.76
C TYR A 12 -1.95 -7.69 -15.31
N ASN A 13 -2.64 -8.80 -15.59
CA ASN A 13 -2.05 -9.99 -16.19
C ASN A 13 -1.49 -9.72 -17.59
N ALA A 14 -2.19 -8.94 -18.42
CA ALA A 14 -1.68 -8.52 -19.73
C ALA A 14 -0.42 -7.66 -19.60
N ALA A 15 -0.39 -6.71 -18.65
CA ALA A 15 0.74 -5.82 -18.42
C ALA A 15 1.99 -6.55 -17.92
N ILE A 16 1.85 -7.47 -16.96
CA ILE A 16 2.99 -8.24 -16.44
C ILE A 16 3.54 -9.22 -17.48
N LEU A 17 2.67 -9.79 -18.33
CA LEU A 17 3.08 -10.71 -19.39
C LEU A 17 3.88 -9.98 -20.48
N ALA A 18 3.49 -8.74 -20.82
CA ALA A 18 4.24 -7.89 -21.74
C ALA A 18 5.63 -7.48 -21.20
N MET A 19 5.78 -7.35 -19.88
CA MET A 19 7.05 -6.97 -19.24
C MET A 19 7.86 -8.16 -18.68
N GLY A 20 7.37 -9.39 -18.81
CA GLY A 20 8.04 -10.59 -18.28
C GLY A 20 8.13 -10.62 -16.74
N ILE A 21 7.21 -9.96 -16.03
CA ILE A 21 7.23 -9.87 -14.57
C ILE A 21 6.45 -11.05 -13.95
N PRO A 22 7.01 -11.75 -12.94
CA PRO A 22 6.29 -12.80 -12.24
C PRO A 22 5.01 -12.28 -11.54
N PRO A 23 3.87 -12.99 -11.65
CA PRO A 23 2.62 -12.59 -10.98
C PRO A 23 2.73 -12.45 -9.46
N GLU A 24 3.61 -13.24 -8.82
CA GLU A 24 3.84 -13.15 -7.38
C GLU A 24 4.37 -11.78 -6.94
N VAL A 25 5.30 -11.22 -7.73
CA VAL A 25 5.88 -9.90 -7.46
C VAL A 25 4.81 -8.83 -7.60
N MET A 26 4.01 -8.91 -8.67
CA MET A 26 2.88 -8.00 -8.85
C MET A 26 1.91 -8.08 -7.67
N HIS A 27 1.58 -9.28 -7.21
CA HIS A 27 0.65 -9.46 -6.09
C HIS A 27 1.20 -8.85 -4.81
N ARG A 28 2.48 -9.07 -4.49
CA ARG A 28 3.15 -8.50 -3.31
C ARG A 28 3.16 -6.97 -3.35
N ILE A 29 3.51 -6.38 -4.50
CA ILE A 29 3.54 -4.93 -4.69
C ILE A 29 2.14 -4.32 -4.57
N VAL A 30 1.13 -4.92 -5.21
CA VAL A 30 -0.26 -4.44 -5.17
C VAL A 30 -0.85 -4.57 -3.76
N ALA A 31 -0.57 -5.67 -3.05
CA ALA A 31 -0.95 -5.85 -1.65
C ALA A 31 -0.27 -4.81 -0.73
N MET A 32 1.00 -4.50 -0.97
CA MET A 32 1.71 -3.47 -0.21
C MET A 32 1.18 -2.06 -0.51
N ALA A 33 0.88 -1.75 -1.77
CA ALA A 33 0.39 -0.44 -2.21
C ALA A 33 -0.99 -0.09 -1.65
N SER A 34 -1.86 -1.08 -1.42
CA SER A 34 -3.27 -0.82 -1.15
C SER A 34 -3.56 -0.07 0.15
N GLY A 35 -2.78 -0.27 1.20
CA GLY A 35 -3.01 0.41 2.48
C GLY A 35 -2.48 1.85 2.53
N GLY A 36 -2.35 2.53 1.38
CA GLY A 36 -1.74 3.86 1.27
C GLY A 36 -2.69 5.01 1.60
N MET A 37 -4.00 4.77 1.66
CA MET A 37 -5.02 5.80 1.95
C MET A 37 -5.81 5.50 3.24
N ASP A 38 -5.35 4.54 4.03
CA ASP A 38 -6.05 4.09 5.24
C ASP A 38 -6.00 5.13 6.36
N THR A 39 -5.20 6.19 6.26
CA THR A 39 -5.03 7.16 7.35
C THR A 39 -6.04 8.30 7.38
N LEU A 40 -7.02 8.28 6.49
CA LEU A 40 -8.08 9.28 6.46
C LEU A 40 -8.93 9.20 7.73
N PRO A 41 -9.51 10.33 8.21
CA PRO A 41 -10.17 10.42 9.51
C PRO A 41 -11.43 9.55 9.65
N HIS A 42 -11.92 8.96 8.56
CA HIS A 42 -13.04 8.02 8.57
C HIS A 42 -12.61 6.55 8.71
N ASN A 43 -11.31 6.26 8.81
CA ASN A 43 -10.85 4.89 9.04
C ASN A 43 -11.05 4.47 10.51
N GLY A 44 -11.86 3.44 10.71
CA GLY A 44 -12.11 2.82 12.01
C GLY A 44 -10.84 2.36 12.75
N ALA A 45 -9.77 1.98 12.05
CA ALA A 45 -8.50 1.60 12.69
C ALA A 45 -7.82 2.79 13.37
N VAL A 46 -7.83 3.97 12.74
CA VAL A 46 -7.27 5.21 13.31
C VAL A 46 -8.10 5.68 14.50
N ILE A 47 -9.44 5.63 14.39
CA ILE A 47 -10.35 6.00 15.47
C ILE A 47 -10.09 5.11 16.70
N THR A 48 -9.91 3.80 16.50
CA THR A 48 -9.62 2.85 17.59
C THR A 48 -8.27 3.12 18.24
N LEU A 49 -7.22 3.38 17.44
CA LEU A 49 -5.89 3.75 17.94
C LEU A 49 -5.94 4.99 18.84
N LEU A 50 -6.64 6.04 18.40
CA LEU A 50 -6.80 7.29 19.14
C LEU A 50 -7.60 7.09 20.43
N ALA A 51 -8.65 6.28 20.39
CA ALA A 51 -9.43 5.94 21.58
C ALA A 51 -8.61 5.19 22.63
N VAL A 52 -7.77 4.22 22.22
CA VAL A 52 -6.91 3.45 23.15
C VAL A 52 -5.76 4.28 23.70
N THR A 53 -5.17 5.15 22.88
CA THR A 53 -4.04 6.00 23.30
C THR A 53 -4.45 7.27 24.03
N GLY A 54 -5.75 7.61 24.04
CA GLY A 54 -6.28 8.84 24.63
C GLY A 54 -5.85 10.12 23.89
N LEU A 55 -5.31 9.99 22.68
CA LEU A 55 -4.85 11.12 21.87
C LEU A 55 -5.97 11.65 20.98
N THR A 56 -5.95 12.95 20.70
CA THR A 56 -6.90 13.55 19.76
C THR A 56 -6.38 13.44 18.33
N HIS A 57 -7.30 13.37 17.35
CA HIS A 57 -6.96 13.40 15.93
C HIS A 57 -6.02 14.58 15.59
N LYS A 58 -6.27 15.76 16.16
CA LYS A 58 -5.46 16.96 15.90
C LYS A 58 -4.00 16.81 16.33
N GLN A 59 -3.73 16.03 17.39
CA GLN A 59 -2.38 15.78 17.87
C GLN A 59 -1.66 14.75 16.99
N SER A 60 -2.29 13.62 16.72
CA SER A 60 -1.63 12.49 16.04
C SER A 60 -1.71 12.52 14.52
N TYR A 61 -2.57 13.35 13.91
CA TYR A 61 -2.79 13.32 12.45
C TYR A 61 -1.52 13.60 11.64
N LYS A 62 -0.62 14.46 12.15
CA LYS A 62 0.65 14.73 11.47
C LYS A 62 1.53 13.48 11.41
N ASP A 63 1.64 12.75 12.52
CA ASP A 63 2.47 11.54 12.61
C ASP A 63 1.86 10.42 11.77
N ILE A 64 0.54 10.26 11.87
CA ILE A 64 -0.23 9.29 11.08
C ILE A 64 -0.06 9.55 9.59
N PHE A 65 -0.19 10.81 9.14
CA PHE A 65 -0.03 11.19 7.74
C PHE A 65 1.43 11.03 7.27
N ALA A 66 2.41 11.34 8.11
CA ALA A 66 3.83 11.13 7.79
C ALA A 66 4.12 9.64 7.56
N ILE A 67 3.60 8.74 8.39
CA ILE A 67 3.73 7.29 8.23
C ILE A 67 3.13 6.83 6.89
N THR A 68 1.99 7.39 6.48
CA THR A 68 1.36 7.10 5.19
C THR A 68 2.26 7.42 4.01
N ILE A 69 2.90 8.60 4.04
CA ILE A 69 3.82 9.03 2.99
C ILE A 69 5.02 8.08 2.96
N ILE A 70 5.62 7.79 4.11
CA ILE A 70 6.79 6.89 4.22
C ILE A 70 6.43 5.51 3.64
N LYS A 71 5.28 4.96 4.04
CA LYS A 71 4.79 3.67 3.57
C LYS A 71 4.47 3.66 2.07
N THR A 72 3.99 4.77 1.52
CA THR A 72 3.77 4.93 0.08
C THR A 72 5.09 4.94 -0.69
N ILE A 73 6.10 5.65 -0.17
CA ILE A 73 7.46 5.69 -0.75
C ILE A 73 8.11 4.30 -0.73
N ALA A 74 7.91 3.52 0.35
CA ALA A 74 8.48 2.18 0.48
C ALA A 74 8.11 1.23 -0.68
N VAL A 75 6.91 1.39 -1.25
CA VAL A 75 6.48 0.60 -2.43
C VAL A 75 7.32 0.93 -3.65
N PHE A 76 7.62 2.21 -3.89
CA PHE A 76 8.49 2.62 -4.99
C PHE A 76 9.92 2.11 -4.80
N VAL A 77 10.41 2.06 -3.56
CA VAL A 77 11.71 1.46 -3.23
C VAL A 77 11.70 -0.04 -3.52
N ALA A 78 10.64 -0.75 -3.18
CA ALA A 78 10.51 -2.18 -3.50
C ALA A 78 10.49 -2.43 -5.02
N ILE A 79 9.78 -1.58 -5.79
CA ILE A 79 9.82 -1.64 -7.26
C ILE A 79 11.24 -1.39 -7.79
N ALA A 80 11.94 -0.38 -7.27
CA ALA A 80 13.33 -0.10 -7.67
C ALA A 80 14.27 -1.29 -7.36
N ALA A 81 14.12 -1.89 -6.17
CA ALA A 81 14.87 -3.06 -5.77
C ALA A 81 14.60 -4.26 -6.69
N PHE A 82 13.33 -4.49 -7.06
CA PHE A 82 12.99 -5.51 -8.05
C PHE A 82 13.67 -5.25 -9.40
N THR A 83 13.65 -3.99 -9.89
CA THR A 83 14.23 -3.67 -11.20
C THR A 83 15.75 -3.79 -11.25
N TRP A 84 16.46 -3.55 -10.15
CA TRP A 84 17.92 -3.61 -10.11
C TRP A 84 18.49 -4.96 -9.69
N PHE A 85 17.82 -5.66 -8.78
CA PHE A 85 18.34 -6.91 -8.21
C PHE A 85 17.51 -8.14 -8.58
N GLY A 86 16.32 -7.97 -9.16
CA GLY A 86 15.39 -9.07 -9.44
C GLY A 86 14.76 -9.69 -8.20
N ILE A 87 14.82 -9.02 -7.04
CA ILE A 87 14.37 -9.55 -5.75
C ILE A 87 13.24 -8.69 -5.17
N VAL A 88 12.04 -9.28 -5.01
CA VAL A 88 10.90 -8.83 -4.17
C VAL A 88 10.04 -10.04 -3.78
#